data_AF-A2T873-F1
#
_entry.id   AF-A2T873-F1
#
_cell.length_a   1.000
_cell.length_b   1.000
_cell.length_c   1.000
_cell.angle_alpha   90.00
_cell.angle_beta   90.00
_cell.angle_gamma   90.00
#
_symmetry.space_group_name_H-M   'P 1'
#
loop_
_entity.id
_entity.type
_entity.pdbx_description
1 polymer ?
#
loop_
_entity_poly.entity_id
_entity_poly.type
_entity_poly.pdbx_seq_one_letter_code
_entity_poly.pdbx_strand_id
1 'polypeptide(L)'
;AAMKSKILNSFVNFRLVQIIKSHSTNVNLIGRVENVFRGSLAVGYVFLIVGLIAELLGGLENTYLQVPFALIQVAIDCFIGQRVNDANIDFEKAVYDCKWENFDKRNMKIVLLLLQNAQKTVSLSAGGIAKLNFSCFMSVIKSIYSAYTTLRTTMK
;
A
#
# COMPACT_ATOMS: atom_id res chain seq x y z
N ALA A 1 10.93 44.88 -4.81
CA ALA A 1 10.10 43.73 -5.25
C ALA A 1 10.93 42.55 -5.76
N ALA A 2 11.83 42.73 -6.74
CA ALA A 2 12.61 41.66 -7.37
C ALA A 2 13.55 40.86 -6.44
N MET A 3 14.15 41.52 -5.43
CA MET A 3 15.03 40.82 -4.47
C MET A 3 14.25 39.85 -3.57
N LYS A 4 13.03 40.22 -3.15
CA LYS A 4 12.16 39.40 -2.31
C LYS A 4 11.68 38.14 -3.04
N SER A 5 11.31 38.24 -4.32
CA SER A 5 10.92 37.08 -5.14
C SER A 5 12.09 36.13 -5.41
N LYS A 6 13.31 36.65 -5.55
CA LYS A 6 14.52 35.82 -5.72
C LYS A 6 14.85 35.02 -4.46
N ILE A 7 14.75 35.64 -3.28
CA ILE A 7 14.95 34.97 -1.98
C ILE A 7 13.87 33.89 -1.77
N LEU A 8 12.60 34.21 -2.06
CA LEU A 8 11.49 33.26 -1.95
C LEU A 8 11.69 32.03 -2.84
N ASN A 9 12.05 32.21 -4.11
CA ASN A 9 12.28 31.09 -5.02
C ASN A 9 13.48 30.23 -4.64
N SER A 10 14.53 30.83 -4.08
CA SER A 10 15.66 30.08 -3.52
C SER A 10 15.22 29.19 -2.34
N PHE A 11 14.39 29.74 -1.44
CA PHE A 11 13.82 28.97 -0.33
C PHE A 11 12.91 27.85 -0.81
N VAL A 12 12.01 28.13 -1.76
CA VAL A 12 11.13 27.11 -2.37
C VAL A 12 11.96 26.00 -3.01
N ASN A 13 13.01 26.35 -3.76
CA ASN A 13 13.91 25.37 -4.37
C ASN A 13 14.53 24.44 -3.32
N PHE A 14 15.07 25.01 -2.24
CA PHE A 14 15.62 24.23 -1.13
C PHE A 14 14.59 23.28 -0.52
N ARG A 15 13.36 23.74 -0.27
CA ARG A 15 12.28 22.91 0.28
C ARG A 15 11.85 21.80 -0.69
N LEU A 16 11.72 22.09 -1.98
CA LEU A 16 11.37 21.10 -3.00
C LEU A 16 12.41 19.98 -3.05
N VAL A 17 13.70 20.31 -3.00
CA VAL A 17 14.78 19.32 -2.99
C VAL A 17 14.69 18.42 -1.75
N GLN A 18 14.36 18.98 -0.58
CA GLN A 18 14.16 18.18 0.64
C GLN A 18 12.94 17.26 0.53
N ILE A 19 11.82 17.75 -0.01
CA ILE A 19 10.62 16.95 -0.25
C ILE A 19 10.92 15.79 -1.19
N ILE A 20 11.64 16.03 -2.29
CA ILE A 20 12.04 14.99 -3.24
C ILE A 20 12.90 13.91 -2.58
N LYS A 21 13.88 14.31 -1.75
CA LYS A 21 14.72 13.35 -1.02
C LYS A 21 13.89 12.51 -0.04
N SER A 22 12.99 13.15 0.70
CA SER A 22 12.09 12.46 1.64
C SER A 22 11.16 11.49 0.92
N HIS A 23 10.51 11.94 -0.15
CA HIS A 23 9.64 11.10 -0.98
C HIS A 23 10.40 9.91 -1.58
N SER A 24 11.58 10.12 -2.14
CA SER A 24 12.44 9.05 -2.65
C SER A 24 12.83 8.04 -1.55
N THR A 25 13.11 8.53 -0.34
CA THR A 25 13.39 7.67 0.81
C THR A 25 12.18 6.84 1.19
N ASN A 26 10.98 7.45 1.25
CA ASN A 26 9.74 6.74 1.56
C ASN A 26 9.42 5.65 0.53
N VAL A 27 9.57 5.96 -0.77
CA VAL A 27 9.38 4.97 -1.84
C VAL A 27 10.35 3.80 -1.70
N ASN A 28 11.62 4.07 -1.40
CA ASN A 28 12.62 3.03 -1.17
C ASN A 28 12.31 2.20 0.09
N LEU A 29 11.81 2.82 1.16
CA LEU A 29 11.38 2.13 2.37
C LEU A 29 10.19 1.21 2.10
N ILE A 30 9.17 1.68 1.36
CA ILE A 30 8.03 0.85 0.97
C ILE A 30 8.51 -0.35 0.14
N GLY A 31 9.44 -0.17 -0.79
CA GLY A 31 10.02 -1.27 -1.56
C GLY A 31 10.79 -2.28 -0.70
N ARG A 32 11.53 -1.81 0.31
CA ARG A 32 12.22 -2.68 1.28
C ARG A 32 11.23 -3.45 2.15
N VAL A 33 10.19 -2.77 2.65
CA VAL A 33 9.11 -3.38 3.41
C VAL A 33 8.44 -4.46 2.56
N GLU A 34 8.09 -4.17 1.32
CA GLU A 34 7.53 -5.17 0.41
C GLU A 34 8.46 -6.39 0.29
N ASN A 35 9.76 -6.18 0.05
CA ASN A 35 10.69 -7.30 -0.11
C ASN A 35 10.82 -8.17 1.15
N VAL A 36 10.80 -7.57 2.35
CA VAL A 36 10.81 -8.32 3.62
C VAL A 36 9.48 -9.04 3.84
N PHE A 37 8.36 -8.36 3.59
CA PHE A 37 7.02 -8.93 3.72
C PHE A 37 6.79 -10.08 2.74
N ARG A 38 7.38 -10.04 1.53
CA ARG A 38 7.28 -11.15 0.56
C ARG A 38 7.71 -12.49 1.16
N GLY A 39 8.84 -12.52 1.86
CA GLY A 39 9.30 -13.74 2.54
C GLY A 39 8.39 -14.13 3.69
N SER A 40 8.03 -13.18 4.56
CA SER A 40 7.20 -13.44 5.74
C SER A 40 5.79 -13.90 5.39
N LEU A 41 5.14 -13.27 4.40
CA LEU A 41 3.80 -13.64 3.93
C LEU A 41 3.82 -15.02 3.29
N ALA A 42 4.84 -15.35 2.50
CA ALA A 42 4.96 -16.68 1.90
C ALA A 42 5.03 -17.78 2.96
N VAL A 43 5.86 -17.59 4.00
CA VAL A 43 5.94 -18.52 5.13
C VAL A 43 4.62 -18.58 5.89
N GLY A 44 3.96 -17.44 6.13
CA GLY A 44 2.67 -17.36 6.80
C GLY A 44 1.56 -18.11 6.07
N TYR A 45 1.45 -17.97 4.75
CA TYR A 45 0.47 -18.69 3.94
C TYR A 45 0.73 -20.19 3.91
N VAL A 46 1.99 -20.64 3.86
CA VAL A 46 2.33 -22.06 3.95
C VAL A 46 1.90 -22.62 5.31
N PHE A 47 2.16 -21.91 6.40
CA PHE A 47 1.72 -22.30 7.74
C PHE A 47 0.19 -22.37 7.84
N LEU A 48 -0.53 -21.42 7.25
CA LEU A 48 -1.99 -21.45 7.22
C LEU A 48 -2.54 -22.65 6.42
N ILE A 49 -1.96 -22.95 5.26
CA ILE A 49 -2.38 -24.11 4.44
C ILE A 49 -2.12 -25.42 5.20
N VAL A 50 -0.94 -25.58 5.80
CA VAL A 50 -0.61 -26.78 6.59
C VAL A 50 -1.53 -26.90 7.81
N GLY A 51 -1.80 -25.79 8.50
CA GLY A 51 -2.74 -25.75 9.62
C GLY A 51 -4.15 -26.18 9.23
N LEU A 52 -4.67 -25.66 8.12
CA LEU A 52 -5.99 -26.03 7.61
C LEU A 52 -6.09 -27.51 7.22
N ILE A 53 -5.04 -28.06 6.58
CA ILE A 53 -5.00 -29.48 6.20
C ILE A 53 -4.93 -30.38 7.44
N ALA A 54 -4.13 -30.00 8.44
CA ALA A 54 -4.00 -30.74 9.70
C ALA A 54 -5.33 -30.75 10.49
N GLU A 55 -6.05 -29.64 10.54
CA GLU A 55 -7.38 -29.55 11.18
C GLU A 55 -8.44 -30.37 10.43
N LEU A 56 -8.42 -30.35 9.10
CA LEU A 56 -9.33 -31.15 8.28
C LEU A 56 -9.18 -32.66 8.54
N LEU A 57 -7.96 -33.11 8.82
CA LEU A 57 -7.63 -34.51 9.13
C LEU A 57 -7.83 -34.86 10.62
N GLY A 58 -7.67 -33.90 11.54
CA GLY A 58 -7.67 -34.10 12.99
C GLY A 58 -9.04 -33.93 13.69
N GLY A 59 -10.05 -33.42 13.00
CA GLY A 59 -11.39 -33.18 13.56
C GLY A 59 -11.64 -31.71 13.90
N LEU A 60 -12.80 -31.21 13.47
CA LEU A 60 -13.19 -29.78 13.39
C LEU A 60 -13.49 -29.10 14.74
N GLU A 61 -13.04 -29.64 15.88
CA GLU A 61 -13.46 -29.13 17.19
C GLU A 61 -12.73 -27.83 17.60
N ASN A 62 -11.58 -27.50 16.99
CA ASN A 62 -10.76 -26.32 17.34
C ASN A 62 -10.68 -25.22 16.25
N THR A 63 -11.33 -25.39 15.10
CA THR A 63 -11.22 -24.48 13.93
C THR A 63 -11.90 -23.11 14.12
N TYR A 64 -12.75 -22.94 15.15
CA TYR A 64 -13.52 -21.70 15.34
C TYR A 64 -12.65 -20.47 15.62
N LEU A 65 -11.48 -20.65 16.24
CA LEU A 65 -10.58 -19.53 16.58
C LEU A 65 -9.54 -19.21 15.49
N GLN A 66 -9.20 -20.18 14.63
CA GLN A 66 -8.16 -20.01 13.62
C GLN A 66 -8.62 -19.12 12.45
N VAL A 67 -9.87 -19.31 11.99
CA VAL A 67 -10.46 -18.55 10.88
C VAL A 67 -10.55 -17.04 11.17
N PRO A 68 -11.12 -16.57 12.29
CA PRO A 68 -11.17 -15.14 12.59
C PRO A 68 -9.77 -14.55 12.77
N PHE A 69 -8.82 -15.30 13.34
CA PHE A 69 -7.44 -14.86 13.47
C PHE A 69 -6.78 -14.61 12.10
N ALA A 70 -6.87 -15.56 11.18
CA ALA A 70 -6.34 -15.42 9.82
C ALA A 70 -7.00 -14.25 9.06
N LEU A 71 -8.31 -14.07 9.21
CA LEU A 71 -9.02 -12.94 8.60
C LEU A 71 -8.58 -11.59 9.15
N ILE A 72 -8.35 -11.49 10.46
CA ILE A 72 -7.84 -10.26 11.10
C ILE A 72 -6.44 -9.94 10.58
N GLN A 73 -5.56 -10.93 10.42
CA GLN A 73 -4.22 -10.71 9.85
C GLN A 73 -4.29 -10.09 8.45
N VAL A 74 -5.06 -10.69 7.54
CA VAL A 74 -5.22 -10.17 6.17
C VAL A 74 -5.88 -8.78 6.19
N ALA A 75 -6.84 -8.54 7.09
CA ALA A 75 -7.48 -7.24 7.24
C ALA A 75 -6.49 -6.15 7.67
N ILE A 76 -5.59 -6.45 8.63
CA ILE A 76 -4.55 -5.53 9.08
C ILE A 76 -3.59 -5.20 7.94
N ASP A 77 -3.12 -6.21 7.19
CA ASP A 77 -2.22 -5.99 6.04
C ASP A 77 -2.87 -5.11 4.96
N CYS A 78 -4.13 -5.39 4.63
CA CYS A 78 -4.89 -4.60 3.67
C CYS A 78 -5.18 -3.18 4.17
N PHE A 79 -5.38 -3.00 5.48
CA PHE A 79 -5.56 -1.69 6.10
C PHE A 79 -4.30 -0.84 6.01
N ILE A 80 -3.13 -1.41 6.34
CA ILE A 80 -1.84 -0.73 6.22
C ILE A 80 -1.57 -0.34 4.77
N GLY A 81 -1.77 -1.27 3.83
CA GLY A 81 -1.62 -1.00 2.40
C GLY A 81 -2.56 0.11 1.90
N GLN A 82 -3.79 0.16 2.40
CA GLN A 82 -4.72 1.24 2.08
C GLN A 82 -4.24 2.59 2.63
N ARG A 83 -3.75 2.65 3.88
CA ARG A 83 -3.22 3.89 4.47
C ARG A 83 -2.06 4.46 3.67
N VAL A 84 -1.18 3.61 3.15
CA VAL A 84 -0.10 4.03 2.24
C VAL A 84 -0.66 4.61 0.95
N ASN A 85 -1.69 3.97 0.38
CA ASN A 85 -2.34 4.45 -0.85
C ASN A 85 -3.03 5.81 -0.64
N ASP A 86 -3.75 5.98 0.47
CA ASP A 86 -4.42 7.24 0.81
C ASP A 86 -3.38 8.37 0.99
N ALA A 87 -2.28 8.11 1.70
CA ALA A 87 -1.20 9.09 1.88
C ALA A 87 -0.54 9.50 0.56
N ASN A 88 -0.40 8.58 -0.41
CA ASN A 88 0.11 8.91 -1.74
C ASN A 88 -0.85 9.84 -2.51
N ILE A 89 -2.15 9.60 -2.43
CA ILE A 89 -3.18 10.44 -3.06
C ILE A 89 -3.16 11.84 -2.44
N ASP A 90 -3.04 11.93 -1.12
CA ASP A 90 -2.96 13.22 -0.42
C ASP A 90 -1.68 13.98 -0.79
N PHE A 91 -0.56 13.26 -0.94
CA PHE A 91 0.70 13.84 -1.41
C PHE A 91 0.58 14.38 -2.84
N GLU A 92 0.00 13.62 -3.76
CA GLU A 92 -0.25 14.05 -5.14
C GLU A 92 -1.07 15.35 -5.18
N LYS A 93 -2.18 15.39 -4.44
CA LYS A 93 -3.04 16.58 -4.34
C LYS A 93 -2.30 17.78 -3.77
N ALA A 94 -1.50 17.59 -2.72
CA ALA A 94 -0.72 18.65 -2.11
C ALA A 94 0.36 19.21 -3.05
N VAL A 95 0.99 18.35 -3.86
CA VAL A 95 1.96 18.78 -4.88
C VAL A 95 1.26 19.59 -5.98
N TYR A 96 0.06 19.19 -6.40
CA TYR A 96 -0.72 19.93 -7.38
C TYR A 96 -1.16 21.31 -6.84
N ASP A 97 -1.61 21.38 -5.59
CA ASP A 97 -2.13 22.60 -4.94
C ASP A 97 -1.04 23.54 -4.37
N CYS A 98 0.24 23.28 -4.65
CA CYS A 98 1.33 24.11 -4.10
C CYS A 98 1.49 25.49 -4.76
N LYS A 99 0.55 25.90 -5.63
CA LYS A 99 0.55 27.16 -6.37
C LYS A 99 1.82 27.35 -7.23
N TRP A 100 2.23 26.27 -7.89
CA TRP A 100 3.45 26.18 -8.67
C TRP A 100 3.53 27.20 -9.81
N GLU A 101 2.40 27.72 -10.26
CA GLU A 101 2.28 28.78 -11.25
C GLU A 101 2.93 30.11 -10.81
N ASN A 102 3.13 30.31 -9.51
CA ASN A 102 3.78 31.50 -8.96
C ASN A 102 5.30 31.35 -8.79
N PHE A 103 5.86 30.17 -9.11
CA PHE A 103 7.28 29.91 -8.96
C PHE A 103 8.08 30.33 -10.20
N ASP A 104 9.41 30.34 -10.09
CA ASP A 104 10.28 30.51 -11.24
C ASP A 104 10.25 29.27 -12.17
N LYS A 105 10.68 29.44 -13.42
CA LYS A 105 10.68 28.37 -14.42
C LYS A 105 11.44 27.12 -13.97
N ARG A 106 12.45 27.26 -13.12
CA ARG A 106 13.22 26.13 -12.59
C ARG A 106 12.38 25.33 -11.60
N ASN A 107 11.77 25.98 -10.62
CA ASN A 107 10.92 25.32 -9.62
C ASN A 107 9.66 24.73 -10.24
N MET A 108 9.04 25.40 -11.23
CA MET A 108 7.91 24.83 -11.99
C MET A 108 8.25 23.48 -12.61
N LYS A 109 9.42 23.36 -13.27
CA LYS A 109 9.88 22.09 -13.84
C LYS A 109 10.11 21.00 -12.78
N ILE A 110 10.62 21.39 -11.62
CA ILE A 110 10.83 20.47 -10.49
C ILE A 110 9.49 19.95 -9.97
N VAL A 111 8.49 20.83 -9.77
CA VAL A 111 7.15 20.44 -9.32
C VAL A 111 6.48 19.54 -10.36
N LEU A 112 6.60 19.85 -11.66
CA LEU A 112 6.05 19.02 -12.73
C LEU A 112 6.60 17.60 -12.66
N LEU A 113 7.92 17.45 -12.50
CA LEU A 113 8.55 16.14 -12.37
C LEU A 113 8.11 15.45 -11.08
N LEU A 114 8.02 16.16 -9.96
CA LEU A 114 7.54 15.61 -8.70
C LEU A 114 6.10 15.10 -8.82
N LEU A 115 5.22 15.87 -9.47
CA LEU A 115 3.81 15.50 -9.68
C LEU A 115 3.69 14.24 -10.55
N GLN A 116 4.44 14.16 -11.65
CA GLN A 116 4.48 12.96 -12.51
C GLN A 116 4.95 11.71 -11.74
N ASN A 117 5.85 11.87 -10.78
CA ASN A 117 6.30 10.77 -9.93
C ASN A 117 5.28 10.44 -8.83
N ALA A 118 4.64 11.44 -8.21
CA ALA A 118 3.60 11.24 -7.20
C ALA A 118 2.39 10.48 -7.76
N GLN A 119 2.02 10.76 -9.01
CA GLN A 119 0.96 10.07 -9.76
C GLN A 119 1.27 8.61 -10.05
N LYS A 120 2.55 8.22 -10.12
CA LYS A 120 2.97 6.82 -10.19
C LYS A 120 2.89 6.25 -8.78
N THR A 121 1.67 5.92 -8.37
CA THR A 121 1.32 5.51 -7.01
C THR A 121 2.17 4.32 -6.56
N VAL A 122 2.91 4.49 -5.46
CA VAL A 122 3.68 3.41 -4.85
C VAL A 122 2.75 2.66 -3.89
N SER A 123 2.07 1.65 -4.42
CA SER A 123 1.19 0.79 -3.62
C SER A 123 1.98 -0.36 -3.00
N LEU A 124 1.69 -0.68 -1.73
CA LEU A 124 2.19 -1.91 -1.11
C LEU A 124 1.56 -3.12 -1.81
N SER A 125 2.38 -4.09 -2.22
CA SER A 125 1.92 -5.30 -2.90
C SER A 125 2.28 -6.57 -2.13
N ALA A 126 1.39 -7.56 -2.13
CA ALA A 126 1.69 -8.92 -1.70
C ALA A 126 2.44 -9.63 -2.83
N GLY A 127 3.77 -9.75 -2.74
CA GLY A 127 4.51 -10.55 -3.72
C GLY A 127 4.65 -9.92 -5.10
N GLY A 128 4.16 -8.70 -5.33
CA GLY A 128 4.00 -8.15 -6.68
C GLY A 128 2.78 -8.70 -7.42
N ILE A 129 1.96 -9.53 -6.75
CA ILE A 129 0.82 -10.24 -7.33
C ILE A 129 -0.47 -9.46 -7.11
N ALA A 130 -0.68 -8.94 -5.90
CA ALA A 130 -1.88 -8.21 -5.53
C ALA A 130 -1.56 -6.97 -4.71
N LYS A 131 -2.16 -5.83 -5.06
CA LYS A 131 -2.08 -4.61 -4.24
C LYS A 131 -2.83 -4.82 -2.94
N LEU A 132 -2.14 -4.63 -1.82
CA LEU A 132 -2.74 -4.71 -0.49
C LEU A 132 -3.64 -3.49 -0.27
N ASN A 133 -4.95 -3.70 -0.35
CA ASN A 133 -5.96 -2.66 -0.19
C ASN A 133 -7.32 -3.30 0.15
N PHE A 134 -8.34 -2.48 0.42
CA PHE A 134 -9.67 -2.99 0.75
C PHE A 134 -10.34 -3.75 -0.39
N SER A 135 -9.97 -3.49 -1.65
CA SER A 135 -10.47 -4.26 -2.79
C SER A 135 -9.93 -5.70 -2.80
N CYS A 136 -8.66 -5.88 -2.43
CA CYS A 136 -8.04 -7.18 -2.23
C CYS A 136 -8.72 -7.92 -1.07
N PHE A 137 -8.90 -7.27 0.08
CA PHE A 137 -9.61 -7.87 1.22
C PHE A 137 -11.02 -8.33 0.86
N MET A 138 -11.79 -7.50 0.16
CA MET A 138 -13.13 -7.86 -0.32
C MET A 138 -13.09 -9.05 -1.28
N SER A 139 -12.08 -9.13 -2.14
CA SER A 139 -11.90 -10.27 -3.05
C SER A 139 -11.63 -11.57 -2.29
N VAL A 140 -10.78 -11.52 -1.26
CA VAL A 140 -10.51 -12.67 -0.38
C VAL A 140 -11.79 -13.16 0.30
N ILE A 141 -12.59 -12.25 0.90
CA ILE A 141 -13.87 -12.61 1.54
C ILE A 141 -14.84 -13.25 0.54
N LYS A 142 -14.95 -12.70 -0.68
CA LYS A 142 -15.81 -13.27 -1.74
C LYS A 142 -15.35 -14.67 -2.13
N SER A 143 -14.05 -14.91 -2.28
CA SER A 143 -13.50 -16.23 -2.59
C SER A 143 -13.81 -17.24 -1.49
N ILE A 144 -13.66 -16.87 -0.22
CA ILE A 144 -14.00 -17.74 0.92
C ILE A 144 -15.49 -18.08 0.91
N TYR A 145 -16.37 -17.08 0.77
CA TYR A 145 -17.81 -17.30 0.71
C TYR A 145 -18.21 -18.20 -0.45
N SER A 146 -17.65 -17.96 -1.65
CA SER A 146 -17.89 -18.78 -2.83
C SER A 146 -17.49 -20.24 -2.59
N ALA A 147 -16.28 -20.48 -2.08
CA ALA A 147 -15.80 -21.83 -1.78
C ALA A 147 -16.69 -22.54 -0.76
N TYR A 148 -17.11 -21.84 0.30
CA TYR A 148 -18.04 -22.36 1.30
C TYR A 148 -19.40 -22.73 0.66
N THR A 149 -19.96 -21.85 -0.16
CA THR A 149 -21.24 -22.14 -0.83
C THR A 149 -21.14 -23.33 -1.77
N THR A 150 -20.06 -23.44 -2.56
CA THR A 150 -19.83 -24.58 -3.46
C THR A 150 -19.72 -25.90 -2.69
N LEU A 151 -18.88 -25.94 -1.65
CA LEU A 151 -18.74 -27.14 -0.80
C LEU A 151 -20.08 -27.54 -0.17
N ARG A 152 -20.84 -26.57 0.35
CA ARG A 152 -22.16 -26.81 0.93
C ARG A 152 -23.17 -27.37 -0.09
N THR A 153 -23.08 -26.97 -1.36
CA THR A 153 -23.95 -27.49 -2.42
C THR A 153 -23.53 -28.87 -2.91
N THR A 154 -22.24 -29.21 -2.90
CA THR A 154 -21.71 -30.50 -3.39
C THR A 154 -21.76 -31.60 -2.34
N MET A 155 -21.74 -31.26 -1.04
CA MET A 155 -21.87 -32.22 0.07
C MET A 155 -23.32 -32.45 0.52
N LYS A 156 -24.31 -31.97 -0.24
CA LYS A 156 -25.72 -32.40 -0.13
C LYS A 156 -25.97 -33.54 -1.09
#